data_AF-A0A838BMK6-F1
#
_entry.id   AF-A0A838BMK6-F1
#
_cell.length_a   1.000
_cell.length_b   1.000
_cell.length_c   1.000
_cell.angle_alpha   90.00
_cell.angle_beta   90.00
_cell.angle_gamma   90.00
#
_symmetry.space_group_name_H-M   'P 1'
#
loop_
_entity.id
_entity.type
_entity.pdbx_description
1 polymer ?
#
loop_
_entity_poly.entity_id
_entity_poly.type
_entity_poly.pdbx_seq_one_letter_code
_entity_poly.pdbx_strand_id
1 'polypeptide(L)' 'MLETEPNSGFGSRLLRQTITRELAGQLDIRYEREGVCCTIAIPLGSAGQQAA' A
#
# COMPACT_ATOMS: atom_id res chain seq x y z
N MET A 1 23.21 9.33 -6.45
CA MET A 1 22.80 7.95 -6.78
C MET A 1 21.36 8.05 -7.24
N LEU A 2 21.00 7.55 -8.42
CA LEU A 2 19.58 7.40 -8.74
C LEU A 2 19.09 6.18 -7.94
N GLU A 3 18.42 6.45 -6.83
CA GLU A 3 17.64 5.46 -6.09
C GLU A 3 16.42 5.16 -6.97
N THR A 4 16.59 4.27 -7.95
CA THR A 4 15.47 3.81 -8.76
C THR A 4 14.53 3.05 -7.84
N GLU A 5 13.37 3.63 -7.54
CA GLU A 5 12.27 2.91 -6.90
C GLU A 5 12.10 1.56 -7.62
N PRO A 6 12.10 0.43 -6.88
CA PRO A 6 11.89 -0.88 -7.45
C PRO A 6 10.62 -0.89 -8.31
N ASN A 7 10.73 -1.42 -9.52
CA ASN A 7 9.58 -1.55 -10.40
C ASN A 7 8.43 -2.28 -9.68
N SER A 8 7.21 -1.75 -9.80
CA SER A 8 6.06 -2.28 -9.09
C SER A 8 5.73 -3.71 -9.54
N GLY A 9 6.11 -4.70 -8.73
CA GLY A 9 5.77 -6.11 -8.93
C GLY A 9 4.32 -6.43 -8.51
N PHE A 10 3.89 -7.67 -8.73
CA PHE A 10 2.55 -8.14 -8.32
C PHE A 10 2.21 -7.78 -6.87
N GLY A 11 3.10 -8.06 -5.91
CA GLY A 11 2.86 -7.79 -4.49
C GLY A 11 2.63 -6.31 -4.18
N SER A 12 3.45 -5.40 -4.72
CA SER A 12 3.29 -3.95 -4.53
C SER A 12 1.98 -3.42 -5.15
N ARG A 13 1.55 -4.01 -6.27
CA ARG A 13 0.27 -3.67 -6.92
C ARG A 13 -0.92 -4.16 -6.10
N LEU A 14 -0.83 -5.39 -5.58
CA LEU A 14 -1.85 -5.97 -4.71
C LEU A 14 -2.02 -5.14 -3.44
N LEU A 15 -0.93 -4.81 -2.75
CA LEU A 15 -0.97 -3.95 -1.56
C LEU A 15 -1.59 -2.59 -1.88
N ARG A 16 -1.17 -1.94 -2.97
CA ARG A 16 -1.75 -0.65 -3.36
C ARG A 16 -3.24 -0.76 -3.62
N GLN A 17 -3.69 -1.78 -4.34
CA GLN A 17 -5.11 -1.98 -4.62
C GLN A 17 -5.91 -2.21 -3.33
N THR A 18 -5.54 -3.20 -2.53
CA THR A 18 -6.31 -3.57 -1.34
C THR A 18 -6.33 -2.43 -0.32
N ILE A 19 -5.17 -1.84 -0.01
CA ILE A 19 -5.09 -0.79 1.01
C ILE A 19 -5.82 0.47 0.56
N THR A 20 -5.54 0.98 -0.65
CA THR A 20 -6.06 2.31 -1.06
C THR A 20 -7.47 2.27 -1.61
N ARG A 21 -7.89 1.15 -2.23
CA ARG A 21 -9.21 1.05 -2.87
C ARG A 21 -10.21 0.26 -2.05
N GLU A 22 -9.85 -0.95 -1.62
CA GLU A 22 -10.80 -1.86 -0.97
C GLU A 22 -11.01 -1.48 0.50
N LEU A 23 -9.96 -1.00 1.18
CA LEU A 23 -10.00 -0.65 2.60
C LEU A 23 -10.04 0.85 2.87
N ALA A 24 -10.10 1.68 1.82
CA ALA A 24 -10.07 3.14 1.91
C ALA A 24 -8.93 3.67 2.83
N GLY A 25 -7.82 2.95 2.87
CA GLY A 25 -6.66 3.23 3.69
C GLY A 25 -5.56 3.98 2.95
N GLN A 26 -4.45 4.18 3.64
CA GLN A 26 -3.25 4.82 3.12
C GLN A 26 -2.08 3.85 3.15
N LEU A 27 -1.26 3.89 2.09
CA LEU A 27 -0.07 3.07 1.92
C LEU A 27 1.11 3.98 1.57
N ASP A 28 2.11 4.00 2.44
CA ASP A 28 3.42 4.61 2.18
C ASP A 28 4.49 3.51 2.19
N ILE A 29 5.27 3.43 1.11
CA ILE A 29 6.37 2.46 0.98
C ILE A 29 7.61 3.23 0.55
N ARG A 30 8.67 3.11 1.35
CA ARG A 30 9.99 3.66 1.08
C ARG A 30 11.01 2.53 1.02
N TYR A 31 11.86 2.59 0.01
CA TYR A 31 12.94 1.64 -0.19
C TYR A 31 14.23 2.31 0.27
N GLU A 32 14.52 2.16 1.56
CA GLU A 32 15.71 2.71 2.19
C GLU A 32 16.89 1.73 2.01
N ARG A 33 18.12 2.22 2.21
CA ARG A 33 19.32 1.38 2.10
C ARG A 33 19.30 0.20 3.09
N GLU A 34 18.73 0.40 4.28
CA GLU A 34 18.63 -0.59 5.35
C GLU A 34 17.50 -1.60 5.14
N GLY A 35 16.61 -1.34 4.19
CA GLY A 35 15.49 -2.21 3.86
C GLY A 35 14.20 -1.45 3.56
N VAL A 36 13.10 -2.19 3.49
CA VAL A 36 11.79 -1.63 3.18
C VAL A 36 11.16 -1.03 4.44
N CYS A 37 10.80 0.25 4.38
CA CYS A 37 9.97 0.91 5.37
C CYS A 37 8.55 1.06 4.82
N CYS A 38 7.57 0.43 5.45
CA CYS A 38 6.18 0.46 5.01
C CYS A 38 5.28 0.93 6.15
N THR A 39 4.42 1.91 5.87
CA THR A 39 3.35 2.35 6.77
C THR A 39 2.01 2.08 6.13
N ILE A 40 1.14 1.39 6.87
CA ILE A 40 -0.24 1.09 6.47
C ILE A 40 -1.17 1.68 7.52
N ALA A 41 -2.10 2.52 7.07
CA ALA A 41 -3.13 3.09 7.92
C ALA A 41 -4.52 2.74 7.37
N ILE A 42 -5.30 1.96 8.13
CA ILE A 42 -6.65 1.55 7.79
C ILE A 42 -7.64 2.12 8.82
N PRO A 43 -8.70 2.84 8.40
CA PRO A 43 -9.76 3.26 9.31
C PRO A 43 -10.51 2.03 9.85
N LEU A 44 -10.66 1.95 11.17
CA LEU A 44 -11.46 0.92 11.83
C LEU A 44 -12.90 1.43 12.00
N GLY A 45 -13.76 1.16 11.01
CA GLY A 45 -15.16 1.58 10.92
C GLY A 45 -15.81 0.97 9.67
N SER A 46 -17.15 0.98 9.56
CA SER A 46 -17.93 0.12 8.64
C SER A 46 -17.36 -0.02 7.22
N ALA A 47 -16.54 -1.04 7.02
CA ALA A 47 -16.25 -1.66 5.73
C ALA A 47 -17.50 -2.43 5.24
N GLY A 48 -18.64 -1.73 5.22
CA GLY A 48 -19.95 -2.27 4.90
C GLY A 48 -20.67 -1.28 4.02
N GLN A 49 -20.30 -1.23 2.73
CA GLN A 49 -21.21 -1.00 1.59
C GLN A 49 -20.42 -1.01 0.26
N GLN A 50 -19.85 -2.15 -0.12
CA GLN A 50 -19.75 -2.50 -1.55
C GLN A 50 -20.07 -3.99 -1.70
N ALA A 51 -21.33 -4.31 -1.43
CA ALA A 51 -21.97 -5.46 -2.04
C ALA A 51 -22.40 -5.03 -3.45
N ALA A 52 -21.88 -5.72 -4.46
CA ALA A 52 -22.52 -5.82 -5.77
C ALA A 52 -23.46 -7.03 -5.75
#